data_AF-A0A1G7BLT8-F1
#
_entry.id   AF-A0A1G7BLT8-F1
#
_cell.length_a   1.000
_cell.length_b   1.000
_cell.length_c   1.000
_cell.angle_alpha   90.00
_cell.angle_beta   90.00
_cell.angle_gamma   90.00
#
_symmetry.space_group_name_H-M   'P 1'
#
loop_
_entity.id
_entity.type
_entity.pdbx_description
1 polymer ?
#
loop_
_entity_poly.entity_id
_entity_poly.type
_entity_poly.pdbx_seq_one_letter_code
_entity_poly.pdbx_strand_id
1 'polypeptide(L)'
;MSSTNQIRASKRLPLRLTLAAAVAATALLTVGSPARAMVGEQYEPGTSPVTTTSYSVMSPEALAAAVKADRDYVTGMRAHHAGALSMSEEYLADPNASSPALKELAQAIVHNQRFEIGLLDEVARNLAKPARVVNLGFARLAVQPAATEGLGQRDRFMKYPVPGPLAPVFSEGAPVTERDVQFAKAMTIHHQGALDMARAYQADRNGRNTFLGLLNVDIVTDQTQEIALMRRAIAAYAGNADAVQVPASMVHGMEGMSHAGHGAAASTQVSAADAHAGHGATATAPAARPAASAGHGAAPAPQGQGGHARHGH
;
A
#
# COMPACT_ATOMS: atom_id res chain seq x y z
N MET A 1 33.07 -19.88 84.44
CA MET A 1 34.43 -20.31 84.83
C MET A 1 35.05 -21.05 83.66
N SER A 2 36.21 -20.54 83.22
CA SER A 2 37.31 -21.10 82.43
C SER A 2 37.13 -21.88 81.11
N SER A 3 37.92 -21.39 80.15
CA SER A 3 38.26 -21.81 78.79
C SER A 3 39.00 -23.14 78.62
N THR A 4 38.99 -23.65 77.38
CA THR A 4 40.18 -24.20 76.68
C THR A 4 39.88 -24.17 75.16
N ASN A 5 40.41 -23.26 74.35
CA ASN A 5 41.77 -23.09 73.77
C ASN A 5 42.09 -24.02 72.57
N GLN A 6 42.66 -23.40 71.52
CA GLN A 6 43.61 -23.92 70.50
C GLN A 6 43.19 -24.04 69.00
N ILE A 7 43.55 -22.98 68.26
CA ILE A 7 44.43 -22.89 67.07
C ILE A 7 44.17 -23.75 65.79
N ARG A 8 43.68 -23.03 64.77
CA ARG A 8 44.16 -22.88 63.36
C ARG A 8 45.11 -23.93 62.76
N ALA A 9 44.68 -24.56 61.65
CA ALA A 9 45.57 -25.08 60.62
C ALA A 9 45.04 -24.74 59.22
N SER A 10 45.78 -23.85 58.56
CA SER A 10 45.67 -23.41 57.17
C SER A 10 45.99 -24.51 56.17
N LYS A 11 45.18 -24.66 55.12
CA LYS A 11 45.60 -25.33 53.87
C LYS A 11 45.62 -24.31 52.73
N ARG A 12 46.83 -24.07 52.22
CA ARG A 12 47.11 -23.32 50.98
C ARG A 12 46.95 -24.24 49.77
N LEU A 13 46.53 -23.62 48.68
CA LEU A 13 46.28 -24.11 47.31
C LEU A 13 47.40 -24.95 46.68
N PRO A 14 47.08 -25.67 45.60
CA PRO A 14 47.86 -25.54 44.39
C PRO A 14 47.07 -24.88 43.26
N LEU A 15 47.70 -23.84 42.73
CA LEU A 15 47.41 -23.11 41.51
C LEU A 15 47.39 -24.06 40.30
N ARG A 16 46.29 -24.10 39.55
CA ARG A 16 46.30 -24.50 38.14
C ARG A 16 45.58 -23.44 37.31
N LEU A 17 46.40 -22.66 36.60
CA LEU A 17 45.96 -21.84 35.48
C LEU A 17 45.36 -22.73 34.41
N THR A 18 44.11 -22.52 34.04
CA THR A 18 43.61 -22.85 32.71
C THR A 18 42.67 -21.74 32.23
N LEU A 19 43.24 -20.94 31.33
CA LEU A 19 42.65 -20.28 30.18
C LEU A 19 41.16 -19.88 30.20
N ALA A 20 40.96 -18.58 30.05
CA ALA A 20 39.72 -17.95 29.66
C ALA A 20 39.12 -18.56 28.39
N ALA A 21 37.81 -18.79 28.43
CA ALA A 21 36.95 -18.79 27.25
C ALA A 21 35.60 -18.17 27.67
N ALA A 22 35.60 -16.86 27.91
CA ALA A 22 34.37 -16.09 27.91
C ALA A 22 33.91 -16.01 26.45
N VAL A 23 33.01 -16.92 26.05
CA VAL A 23 32.25 -16.78 24.80
C VAL A 23 31.24 -15.67 25.04
N ALA A 24 31.70 -14.42 24.88
CA ALA A 24 30.80 -13.31 24.65
C ALA A 24 30.18 -13.54 23.27
N ALA A 25 28.99 -14.14 23.24
CA ALA A 25 28.15 -14.18 22.07
C ALA A 25 27.71 -12.74 21.77
N THR A 26 28.54 -12.01 21.03
CA THR A 26 28.13 -10.77 20.38
C THR A 26 27.14 -11.18 19.30
N ALA A 27 25.85 -11.19 19.64
CA ALA A 27 24.78 -11.20 18.66
C ALA A 27 24.86 -9.88 17.90
N LEU A 28 25.70 -9.85 16.86
CA LEU A 28 25.68 -8.82 15.85
C LEU A 28 24.36 -9.01 15.11
N LEU A 29 23.30 -8.35 15.60
CA LEU A 29 22.09 -8.08 14.84
C LEU A 29 22.50 -7.21 13.66
N THR A 30 23.06 -7.84 12.63
CA THR A 30 22.99 -7.30 11.28
C THR A 30 21.51 -7.39 10.94
N VAL A 31 20.78 -6.31 11.24
CA VAL A 31 19.56 -6.00 10.52
C VAL A 31 20.04 -5.77 9.10
N GLY A 32 20.20 -6.85 8.33
CA GLY A 32 20.31 -6.74 6.89
C GLY A 32 19.08 -5.97 6.47
N SER A 33 19.27 -4.81 5.83
CA SER A 33 18.19 -4.13 5.15
C SER A 33 17.42 -5.20 4.38
N PRO A 34 16.08 -5.32 4.55
CA PRO A 34 15.35 -6.22 3.67
C PRO A 34 15.74 -5.82 2.26
N ALA A 35 16.17 -6.79 1.45
CA ALA A 35 16.43 -6.56 0.05
C ALA A 35 15.12 -6.01 -0.52
N ARG A 36 15.02 -4.68 -0.60
CA ARG A 36 13.95 -4.04 -1.35
C ARG A 36 14.15 -4.58 -2.75
N ALA A 37 13.09 -5.05 -3.39
CA ALA A 37 13.13 -5.09 -4.83
C ALA A 37 13.50 -3.64 -5.24
N MET A 38 14.60 -3.47 -5.96
CA MET A 38 15.11 -2.13 -6.27
C MET A 38 15.11 -1.99 -7.76
N VAL A 39 13.92 -1.87 -8.35
CA VAL A 39 13.85 -1.52 -9.76
C VAL A 39 14.10 -0.02 -9.90
N GLY A 40 15.39 0.34 -9.89
CA GLY A 40 15.85 1.67 -10.29
C GLY A 40 15.36 2.83 -9.42
N GLU A 41 15.28 2.65 -8.09
CA GLU A 41 14.74 3.68 -7.19
C GLU A 41 15.67 4.89 -6.96
N GLN A 42 16.98 4.74 -7.15
CA GLN A 42 17.97 5.75 -6.79
C GLN A 42 19.01 5.91 -7.91
N TYR A 43 19.14 7.14 -8.40
CA TYR A 43 20.25 7.57 -9.22
C TYR A 43 21.46 7.88 -8.33
N GLU A 44 22.60 7.30 -8.66
CA GLU A 44 23.86 7.48 -7.95
C GLU A 44 24.80 8.40 -8.77
N PRO A 45 24.98 9.67 -8.38
CA PRO A 45 25.86 10.59 -9.11
C PRO A 45 27.28 10.06 -9.24
N GLY A 46 27.85 10.14 -10.44
CA GLY A 46 29.22 9.70 -10.71
C GLY A 46 29.38 8.23 -11.08
N THR A 47 28.31 7.43 -11.02
CA THR A 47 28.31 6.09 -11.64
C THR A 47 27.80 6.16 -13.09
N SER A 48 28.50 5.45 -13.99
CA SER A 48 28.11 5.42 -15.40
C SER A 48 26.79 4.67 -15.59
N PRO A 49 25.85 5.19 -16.39
CA PRO A 49 24.61 4.47 -16.68
C PRO A 49 24.89 3.28 -17.58
N VAL A 50 24.89 2.08 -16.99
CA VAL A 50 24.95 0.82 -17.74
C VAL A 50 23.56 0.22 -17.72
N THR A 51 23.02 -0.04 -18.92
CA THR A 51 21.76 -0.77 -19.06
C THR A 51 22.05 -2.19 -19.52
N THR A 52 21.28 -3.14 -18.99
CA THR A 52 21.39 -4.56 -19.35
C THR A 52 20.02 -5.09 -19.69
N THR A 53 19.91 -5.85 -20.78
CA THR A 53 18.67 -6.56 -21.11
C THR A 53 18.62 -7.88 -20.34
N SER A 54 17.55 -8.09 -19.57
CA SER A 54 17.25 -9.37 -18.97
C SER A 54 16.45 -10.24 -19.94
N TYR A 55 16.57 -11.56 -19.81
CA TYR A 55 15.96 -12.52 -20.72
C TYR A 55 15.15 -13.56 -19.95
N SER A 56 13.98 -13.89 -20.47
CA SER A 56 13.23 -15.08 -20.06
C SER A 56 13.71 -16.27 -20.89
N VAL A 57 14.07 -17.36 -20.22
CA VAL A 57 14.50 -18.62 -20.85
C VAL A 57 13.57 -19.73 -20.40
N MET A 58 12.86 -20.34 -21.34
CA MET A 58 11.93 -21.44 -21.07
C MET A 58 11.72 -22.31 -22.31
N SER A 59 10.88 -23.34 -22.25
CA SER A 59 10.54 -24.12 -23.45
C SER A 59 9.71 -23.27 -24.42
N PRO A 60 9.81 -23.49 -25.75
CA PRO A 60 8.98 -22.78 -26.72
C PRO A 60 7.48 -22.87 -26.45
N GLU A 61 7.03 -24.00 -25.91
CA GLU A 61 5.62 -24.27 -25.61
C GLU A 61 5.12 -23.41 -24.44
N ALA A 62 5.96 -23.16 -23.43
CA ALA A 62 5.62 -22.31 -22.29
C ALA A 62 5.69 -20.81 -22.61
N LEU A 63 6.52 -20.42 -23.58
CA LEU A 63 6.83 -19.01 -23.85
C LEU A 63 5.61 -18.20 -24.28
N ALA A 64 4.76 -18.75 -25.14
CA ALA A 64 3.61 -18.01 -25.67
C ALA A 64 2.64 -17.55 -24.56
N ALA A 65 2.39 -18.42 -23.57
CA ALA A 65 1.53 -18.10 -22.45
C ALA A 65 2.16 -17.06 -21.51
N ALA A 66 3.47 -17.18 -21.24
CA ALA A 66 4.19 -16.22 -20.41
C ALA A 66 4.23 -14.82 -21.03
N VAL A 67 4.60 -14.73 -22.32
CA VAL A 67 4.63 -13.44 -23.04
C VAL A 67 3.24 -12.82 -23.12
N LYS A 68 2.17 -13.63 -23.25
CA LYS A 68 0.81 -13.12 -23.21
C LYS A 68 0.48 -12.52 -21.83
N ALA A 69 0.75 -13.25 -20.74
CA ALA A 69 0.51 -12.77 -19.38
C ALA A 69 1.27 -11.46 -19.10
N ASP A 70 2.54 -11.38 -19.49
CA ASP A 70 3.36 -10.17 -19.33
C ASP A 70 2.76 -8.99 -20.13
N ARG A 71 2.34 -9.21 -21.38
CA ARG A 71 1.74 -8.17 -22.24
C ARG A 71 0.41 -7.66 -21.71
N ASP A 72 -0.46 -8.57 -21.26
CA ASP A 72 -1.75 -8.21 -20.68
C ASP A 72 -1.54 -7.38 -19.41
N TYR A 73 -0.63 -7.81 -18.53
CA TYR A 73 -0.28 -7.08 -17.32
C TYR A 73 0.28 -5.69 -17.61
N VAL A 74 1.27 -5.60 -18.49
CA VAL A 74 1.89 -4.32 -18.87
C VAL A 74 0.86 -3.38 -19.49
N THR A 75 -0.03 -3.89 -20.34
CA THR A 75 -1.08 -3.09 -20.97
C THR A 75 -2.06 -2.54 -19.93
N GLY A 76 -2.52 -3.38 -19.00
CA GLY A 76 -3.41 -2.97 -17.92
C GLY A 76 -2.76 -1.97 -16.97
N MET A 77 -1.58 -2.28 -16.43
CA MET A 77 -0.93 -1.44 -15.41
C MET A 77 -0.51 -0.08 -15.96
N ARG A 78 -0.16 0.03 -17.25
CA ARG A 78 0.09 1.33 -17.90
C ARG A 78 -1.15 2.21 -17.93
N ALA A 79 -2.29 1.66 -18.33
CA ALA A 79 -3.56 2.39 -18.35
C ALA A 79 -3.99 2.79 -16.93
N HIS A 80 -3.83 1.88 -15.97
CA HIS A 80 -4.08 2.14 -14.56
C HIS A 80 -3.27 3.34 -14.06
N HIS A 81 -1.94 3.29 -14.19
CA HIS A 81 -1.07 4.38 -13.75
C HIS A 81 -1.39 5.70 -14.45
N ALA A 82 -1.71 5.69 -15.74
CA ALA A 82 -2.14 6.90 -16.44
C ALA A 82 -3.41 7.53 -15.82
N GLY A 83 -4.33 6.70 -15.32
CA GLY A 83 -5.46 7.13 -14.50
C GLY A 83 -5.01 7.88 -13.24
N ALA A 84 -4.11 7.30 -12.45
CA ALA A 84 -3.58 7.92 -11.23
C ALA A 84 -2.86 9.26 -11.49
N LEU A 85 -2.14 9.39 -12.61
CA LEU A 85 -1.53 10.63 -13.05
C LEU A 85 -2.59 11.72 -13.24
N SER A 86 -3.63 11.43 -14.02
CA SER A 86 -4.72 12.39 -14.29
C SER A 86 -5.46 12.80 -13.01
N MET A 87 -5.81 11.84 -12.16
CA MET A 87 -6.48 12.11 -10.87
C MET A 87 -5.65 13.02 -9.96
N SER A 88 -4.33 12.82 -9.95
CA SER A 88 -3.39 13.60 -9.14
C SER A 88 -3.19 15.01 -9.68
N GLU A 89 -3.08 15.16 -11.01
CA GLU A 89 -2.97 16.46 -11.67
C GLU A 89 -4.25 17.29 -11.49
N GLU A 90 -5.44 16.66 -11.59
CA GLU A 90 -6.73 17.31 -11.32
C GLU A 90 -6.86 17.75 -9.86
N TYR A 91 -6.42 16.93 -8.91
CA TYR A 91 -6.41 17.30 -7.50
C TYR A 91 -5.47 18.47 -7.20
N LEU A 92 -4.27 18.47 -7.79
CA LEU A 92 -3.30 19.55 -7.63
C LEU A 92 -3.77 20.88 -8.23
N ALA A 93 -4.61 20.83 -9.27
CA ALA A 93 -5.18 22.01 -9.92
C ALA A 93 -6.41 22.59 -9.20
N ASP A 94 -7.03 21.84 -8.28
CA ASP A 94 -8.25 22.26 -7.61
C ASP A 94 -7.96 23.26 -6.48
N PRO A 95 -8.52 24.49 -6.52
CA PRO A 95 -8.29 25.49 -5.46
C PRO A 95 -8.86 25.09 -4.10
N ASN A 96 -9.77 24.10 -4.05
CA ASN A 96 -10.32 23.57 -2.80
C ASN A 96 -9.47 22.43 -2.21
N ALA A 97 -8.44 21.95 -2.92
CA ALA A 97 -7.46 21.04 -2.34
C ALA A 97 -6.60 21.80 -1.33
N SER A 98 -6.47 21.27 -0.11
CA SER A 98 -5.89 22.01 1.02
C SER A 98 -4.84 21.20 1.77
N SER A 99 -5.07 19.91 1.95
CA SER A 99 -4.18 19.04 2.71
C SER A 99 -2.74 19.04 2.16
N PRO A 100 -1.74 19.52 2.94
CA PRO A 100 -0.37 19.61 2.47
C PRO A 100 0.23 18.23 2.17
N ALA A 101 0.01 17.24 3.04
CA ALA A 101 0.48 15.88 2.78
C ALA A 101 -0.18 15.21 1.57
N LEU A 102 -1.46 15.48 1.28
CA LEU A 102 -2.07 14.94 0.06
C LEU A 102 -1.57 15.63 -1.22
N LYS A 103 -1.23 16.93 -1.17
CA LYS A 103 -0.58 17.61 -2.30
C LYS A 103 0.81 17.06 -2.56
N GLU A 104 1.59 16.84 -1.51
CA GLU A 104 2.90 16.19 -1.62
C GLU A 104 2.77 14.76 -2.15
N LEU A 105 1.79 13.99 -1.65
CA LEU A 105 1.46 12.66 -2.18
C LEU A 105 1.12 12.70 -3.67
N ALA A 106 0.24 13.60 -4.11
CA ALA A 106 -0.16 13.70 -5.50
C ALA A 106 1.04 14.05 -6.41
N GLN A 107 1.96 14.89 -5.96
CA GLN A 107 3.22 15.16 -6.67
C GLN A 107 4.10 13.90 -6.74
N ALA A 108 4.22 13.16 -5.64
CA ALA A 108 4.95 11.90 -5.60
C ALA A 108 4.37 10.85 -6.55
N ILE A 109 3.04 10.70 -6.59
CA ILE A 109 2.34 9.80 -7.51
C ILE A 109 2.65 10.18 -8.96
N VAL A 110 2.48 11.45 -9.35
CA VAL A 110 2.77 11.91 -10.72
C VAL A 110 4.22 11.63 -11.11
N HIS A 111 5.18 11.89 -10.22
CA HIS A 111 6.59 11.69 -10.49
C HIS A 111 6.96 10.21 -10.60
N ASN A 112 6.59 9.42 -9.60
CA ASN A 112 6.97 8.01 -9.50
C ASN A 112 6.24 7.16 -10.55
N GLN A 113 4.92 7.29 -10.66
CA GLN A 113 4.16 6.45 -11.59
C GLN A 113 4.42 6.81 -13.06
N ARG A 114 4.83 8.05 -13.38
CA ARG A 114 5.31 8.40 -14.72
C ARG A 114 6.58 7.64 -15.08
N PHE A 115 7.50 7.47 -14.12
CA PHE A 115 8.69 6.66 -14.34
C PHE A 115 8.34 5.17 -14.48
N GLU A 116 7.44 4.65 -13.66
CA GLU A 116 6.95 3.26 -13.76
C GLU A 116 6.28 2.97 -15.11
N ILE A 117 5.50 3.90 -15.66
CA ILE A 117 4.98 3.81 -17.04
C ILE A 117 6.16 3.66 -18.03
N GLY A 118 7.24 4.45 -17.87
CA GLY A 118 8.45 4.33 -18.70
C GLY A 118 9.14 2.98 -18.60
N LEU A 119 9.16 2.36 -17.42
CA LEU A 119 9.66 0.99 -17.22
C LEU A 119 8.77 -0.03 -17.95
N LEU A 120 7.45 0.08 -17.80
CA LEU A 120 6.47 -0.79 -18.45
C LEU A 120 6.51 -0.65 -19.98
N ASP A 121 6.71 0.56 -20.50
CA ASP A 121 6.95 0.84 -21.91
C ASP A 121 8.19 0.11 -22.45
N GLU A 122 9.28 0.09 -21.68
CA GLU A 122 10.51 -0.61 -22.07
C GLU A 122 10.34 -2.13 -22.02
N VAL A 123 9.58 -2.66 -21.05
CA VAL A 123 9.18 -4.07 -21.04
C VAL A 123 8.36 -4.39 -22.30
N ALA A 124 7.36 -3.57 -22.64
CA ALA A 124 6.57 -3.77 -23.85
C ALA A 124 7.44 -3.79 -25.12
N ARG A 125 8.42 -2.88 -25.25
CA ARG A 125 9.38 -2.86 -26.36
C ARG A 125 10.24 -4.12 -26.42
N ASN A 126 10.66 -4.66 -25.28
CA ASN A 126 11.42 -5.91 -25.23
C ASN A 126 10.56 -7.12 -25.64
N LEU A 127 9.33 -7.20 -25.13
CA LEU A 127 8.38 -8.27 -25.48
C LEU A 127 7.93 -8.24 -26.94
N ALA A 128 8.06 -7.10 -27.63
CA ALA A 128 7.78 -6.99 -29.07
C ALA A 128 8.89 -7.59 -29.95
N LYS A 129 10.10 -7.78 -29.42
CA LYS A 129 11.23 -8.38 -30.15
C LYS A 129 10.98 -9.89 -30.34
N PRO A 130 11.40 -10.49 -31.47
CA PRO A 130 11.23 -11.91 -31.71
C PRO A 130 12.07 -12.75 -30.74
N ALA A 131 11.47 -13.82 -30.22
CA ALA A 131 12.18 -14.84 -29.44
C ALA A 131 13.18 -15.61 -30.33
N ARG A 132 14.30 -16.01 -29.75
CA ARG A 132 15.27 -16.90 -30.39
C ARG A 132 15.12 -18.31 -29.84
N VAL A 133 14.99 -19.30 -30.72
CA VAL A 133 14.96 -20.71 -30.32
C VAL A 133 16.35 -21.31 -30.49
N VAL A 134 16.91 -21.82 -29.40
CA VAL A 134 18.17 -22.56 -29.37
C VAL A 134 17.86 -24.04 -29.21
N ASN A 135 18.37 -24.86 -30.13
CA ASN A 135 18.25 -26.31 -30.07
C ASN A 135 19.58 -26.92 -29.61
N LEU A 136 19.57 -27.56 -28.44
CA LEU A 136 20.75 -28.20 -27.83
C LEU A 136 20.79 -29.72 -28.09
N GLY A 137 19.90 -30.26 -28.93
CA GLY A 137 19.77 -31.70 -29.20
C GLY A 137 18.95 -32.45 -28.15
N PHE A 138 19.21 -32.21 -26.86
CA PHE A 138 18.43 -32.79 -25.75
C PHE A 138 17.32 -31.85 -25.22
N ALA A 139 17.36 -30.57 -25.59
CA ALA A 139 16.38 -29.57 -25.17
C ALA A 139 16.21 -28.48 -26.24
N ARG A 140 15.01 -27.90 -26.29
CA ARG A 140 14.71 -26.67 -27.04
C ARG A 140 14.44 -25.56 -26.03
N LEU A 141 15.20 -24.48 -26.12
CA LEU A 141 15.04 -23.30 -25.27
C LEU A 141 14.65 -22.12 -26.14
N ALA A 142 13.60 -21.40 -25.73
CA ALA A 142 13.25 -20.11 -26.29
C ALA A 142 13.78 -19.01 -25.36
N VAL A 143 14.46 -18.04 -25.95
CA VAL A 143 15.08 -16.90 -25.28
C VAL A 143 14.38 -15.63 -25.75
N GLN A 144 13.69 -14.97 -24.82
CA GLN A 144 12.91 -13.77 -25.06
C GLN A 144 13.52 -12.59 -24.28
N PRO A 145 13.85 -11.46 -24.92
CA PRO A 145 14.09 -10.21 -24.20
C PRO A 145 12.91 -9.87 -23.30
N ALA A 146 13.14 -9.71 -22.00
CA ALA A 146 12.10 -9.59 -20.99
C ALA A 146 11.99 -8.18 -20.42
N ALA A 147 13.11 -7.52 -20.10
CA ALA A 147 13.15 -6.15 -19.61
C ALA A 147 14.53 -5.53 -19.81
N THR A 148 14.65 -4.23 -19.49
CA THR A 148 15.93 -3.51 -19.44
C THR A 148 16.14 -2.99 -18.03
N GLU A 149 17.23 -3.42 -17.40
CA GLU A 149 17.68 -2.96 -16.09
C GLU A 149 18.58 -1.71 -16.23
N GLY A 150 18.70 -0.94 -15.15
CA GLY A 150 19.55 0.27 -15.11
C GLY A 150 18.90 1.54 -15.66
N LEU A 151 17.60 1.52 -16.01
CA LEU A 151 16.89 2.68 -16.54
C LEU A 151 16.85 3.86 -15.55
N GLY A 152 16.72 3.59 -14.24
CA GLY A 152 16.77 4.65 -13.23
C GLY A 152 18.08 5.42 -13.25
N GLN A 153 19.21 4.71 -13.37
CA GLN A 153 20.53 5.34 -13.50
C GLN A 153 20.67 6.10 -14.82
N ARG A 154 20.18 5.52 -15.94
CA ARG A 154 20.21 6.15 -17.27
C ARG A 154 19.44 7.46 -17.30
N ASP A 155 18.23 7.45 -16.74
CA ASP A 155 17.29 8.56 -16.79
C ASP A 155 17.48 9.52 -15.60
N ARG A 156 18.47 9.25 -14.74
CA ARG A 156 18.77 10.00 -13.51
C ARG A 156 17.55 10.14 -12.60
N PHE A 157 16.75 9.07 -12.56
CA PHE A 157 15.53 9.03 -11.77
C PHE A 157 15.88 8.95 -10.28
N MET A 158 15.31 9.87 -9.52
CA MET A 158 15.29 9.84 -8.07
C MET A 158 13.85 9.71 -7.64
N LYS A 159 13.52 8.64 -6.92
CA LYS A 159 12.18 8.43 -6.41
C LYS A 159 11.77 9.58 -5.48
N TYR A 160 10.56 10.11 -5.68
CA TYR A 160 9.98 11.07 -4.76
C TYR A 160 9.43 10.32 -3.54
N PRO A 161 9.81 10.67 -2.30
CA PRO A 161 9.39 9.92 -1.12
C PRO A 161 7.88 10.04 -0.88
N VAL A 162 7.23 8.95 -0.49
CA VAL A 162 5.87 8.99 0.06
C VAL A 162 5.90 9.75 1.40
N PRO A 163 4.99 10.71 1.66
CA PRO A 163 4.97 11.42 2.93
C PRO A 163 4.83 10.44 4.10
N GLY A 164 5.68 10.63 5.11
CA GLY A 164 5.79 9.70 6.24
C GLY A 164 4.51 9.59 7.08
N PRO A 165 4.44 8.60 7.98
CA PRO A 165 3.28 8.37 8.84
C PRO A 165 2.98 9.55 9.80
N LEU A 166 3.97 10.41 10.06
CA LEU A 166 3.83 11.60 10.91
C LEU A 166 3.64 12.90 10.10
N ALA A 167 3.57 12.82 8.76
CA ALA A 167 3.37 14.01 7.93
C ALA A 167 2.03 14.69 8.28
N PRO A 168 1.99 16.01 8.49
CA PRO A 168 0.76 16.71 8.84
C PRO A 168 -0.22 16.66 7.68
N VAL A 169 -1.39 16.07 7.88
CA VAL A 169 -2.45 16.01 6.85
C VAL A 169 -3.30 17.28 6.82
N PHE A 170 -3.13 18.18 7.78
CA PHE A 170 -3.70 19.53 7.85
C PHE A 170 -2.66 20.47 8.46
N SER A 171 -2.86 21.77 8.29
CA SER A 171 -2.13 22.81 9.04
C SER A 171 -3.08 23.93 9.46
N GLU A 172 -2.60 24.84 10.31
CA GLU A 172 -3.35 26.06 10.62
C GLU A 172 -3.67 26.82 9.31
N GLY A 173 -4.94 27.19 9.11
CA GLY A 173 -5.41 27.81 7.87
C GLY A 173 -5.59 26.86 6.67
N ALA A 174 -5.23 25.58 6.79
CA ALA A 174 -5.42 24.55 5.76
C ALA A 174 -6.00 23.25 6.37
N PRO A 175 -7.28 23.26 6.81
CA PRO A 175 -7.94 22.04 7.23
C PRO A 175 -8.13 21.08 6.05
N VAL A 176 -8.31 19.79 6.34
CA VAL A 176 -8.74 18.83 5.33
C VAL A 176 -10.12 19.25 4.80
N THR A 177 -10.26 19.35 3.47
CA THR A 177 -11.51 19.74 2.81
C THR A 177 -12.30 18.54 2.32
N GLU A 178 -13.54 18.77 1.88
CA GLU A 178 -14.33 17.73 1.20
C GLU A 178 -13.62 17.25 -0.08
N ARG A 179 -12.96 18.16 -0.82
CA ARG A 179 -12.21 17.83 -2.03
C ARG A 179 -11.01 16.90 -1.75
N ASP A 180 -10.33 17.13 -0.63
CA ASP A 180 -9.26 16.26 -0.13
C ASP A 180 -9.79 14.85 0.17
N VAL A 181 -10.96 14.76 0.83
CA VAL A 181 -11.63 13.47 1.11
C VAL A 181 -12.04 12.75 -0.18
N GLN A 182 -12.58 13.48 -1.16
CA GLN A 182 -12.94 12.90 -2.46
C GLN A 182 -11.71 12.31 -3.17
N PHE A 183 -10.61 13.06 -3.24
CA PHE A 183 -9.34 12.56 -3.80
C PHE A 183 -8.84 11.34 -3.05
N ALA A 184 -8.74 11.42 -1.72
CA ALA A 184 -8.23 10.34 -0.89
C ALA A 184 -9.06 9.05 -1.04
N LYS A 185 -10.40 9.16 -1.10
CA LYS A 185 -11.27 8.01 -1.33
C LYS A 185 -11.12 7.44 -2.75
N ALA A 186 -11.18 8.30 -3.77
CA ALA A 186 -11.05 7.89 -5.18
C ALA A 186 -9.71 7.19 -5.43
N MET A 187 -8.62 7.80 -4.97
CA MET A 187 -7.28 7.27 -5.16
C MET A 187 -7.03 6.03 -4.29
N THR A 188 -7.67 5.89 -3.12
CA THR A 188 -7.65 4.63 -2.35
C THR A 188 -8.28 3.47 -3.15
N ILE A 189 -9.43 3.70 -3.80
CA ILE A 189 -10.08 2.68 -4.65
C ILE A 189 -9.14 2.30 -5.80
N HIS A 190 -8.58 3.30 -6.47
CA HIS A 190 -7.65 3.11 -7.57
C HIS A 190 -6.40 2.32 -7.13
N HIS A 191 -5.74 2.72 -6.05
CA HIS A 191 -4.54 2.01 -5.55
C HIS A 191 -4.83 0.57 -5.11
N GLN A 192 -6.02 0.30 -4.55
CA GLN A 192 -6.41 -1.08 -4.26
C GLN A 192 -6.48 -1.93 -5.54
N GLY A 193 -6.93 -1.36 -6.66
CA GLY A 193 -6.90 -2.01 -7.97
C GLY A 193 -5.49 -2.40 -8.42
N ALA A 194 -4.52 -1.48 -8.29
CA ALA A 194 -3.11 -1.78 -8.60
C ALA A 194 -2.53 -2.88 -7.70
N LEU A 195 -2.83 -2.86 -6.40
CA LEU A 195 -2.45 -3.92 -5.46
C LEU A 195 -3.00 -5.28 -5.91
N ASP A 196 -4.26 -5.33 -6.31
CA ASP A 196 -4.91 -6.56 -6.76
C ASP A 196 -4.32 -7.07 -8.07
N MET A 197 -4.08 -6.19 -9.04
CA MET A 197 -3.40 -6.53 -10.30
C MET A 197 -1.98 -7.05 -10.07
N ALA A 198 -1.21 -6.38 -9.23
CA ALA A 198 0.16 -6.75 -8.92
C ALA A 198 0.23 -8.14 -8.27
N ARG A 199 -0.68 -8.42 -7.32
CA ARG A 199 -0.81 -9.72 -6.66
C ARG A 199 -1.31 -10.81 -7.60
N ALA A 200 -2.29 -10.50 -8.46
CA ALA A 200 -2.82 -11.43 -9.44
C ALA A 200 -1.73 -11.87 -10.44
N TYR A 201 -0.92 -10.93 -10.92
CA TYR A 201 0.22 -11.25 -11.78
C TYR A 201 1.26 -12.12 -11.08
N GLN A 202 1.60 -11.82 -9.82
CA GLN A 202 2.52 -12.67 -9.05
C GLN A 202 1.98 -14.08 -8.77
N ALA A 203 0.65 -14.23 -8.69
CA ALA A 203 0.00 -15.53 -8.50
C ALA A 203 -0.20 -16.31 -9.82
N ASP A 204 -0.12 -15.65 -10.98
CA ASP A 204 -0.22 -16.32 -12.28
C ASP A 204 1.03 -17.17 -12.54
N ARG A 205 0.84 -18.47 -12.72
CA ARG A 205 1.90 -19.41 -13.11
C ARG A 205 2.62 -19.02 -14.42
N ASN A 206 1.98 -18.23 -15.26
CA ASN A 206 2.55 -17.69 -16.50
C ASN A 206 3.26 -16.35 -16.30
N GLY A 207 3.00 -15.63 -15.20
CA GLY A 207 3.69 -14.39 -14.83
C GLY A 207 5.14 -14.66 -14.39
N ARG A 208 6.03 -14.84 -15.37
CA ARG A 208 7.40 -15.34 -15.15
C ARG A 208 8.49 -14.29 -15.41
N ASN A 209 8.11 -13.05 -15.71
CA ASN A 209 9.06 -11.96 -15.86
C ASN A 209 9.51 -11.45 -14.49
N THR A 210 10.74 -11.76 -14.11
CA THR A 210 11.33 -11.38 -12.81
C THR A 210 11.34 -9.86 -12.61
N PHE A 211 11.57 -9.07 -13.65
CA PHE A 211 11.58 -7.62 -13.55
C PHE A 211 10.19 -7.07 -13.18
N LEU A 212 9.13 -7.56 -13.84
CA LEU A 212 7.75 -7.23 -13.46
C LEU A 212 7.42 -7.72 -12.05
N GLY A 213 7.90 -8.91 -11.66
CA GLY A 213 7.74 -9.42 -10.30
C GLY A 213 8.33 -8.49 -9.23
N LEU A 214 9.54 -7.96 -9.48
CA LEU A 214 10.21 -6.99 -8.60
C LEU A 214 9.49 -5.63 -8.60
N LEU A 215 9.11 -5.10 -9.76
CA LEU A 215 8.32 -3.87 -9.86
C LEU A 215 7.02 -3.97 -9.05
N ASN A 216 6.39 -5.15 -9.04
CA ASN A 216 5.16 -5.38 -8.26
C ASN A 216 5.39 -5.33 -6.75
N VAL A 217 6.57 -5.72 -6.26
CA VAL A 217 6.92 -5.58 -4.85
C VAL A 217 7.00 -4.10 -4.48
N ASP A 218 7.56 -3.27 -5.36
CA ASP A 218 7.69 -1.82 -5.17
C ASP A 218 6.31 -1.17 -5.16
N ILE A 219 5.49 -1.43 -6.19
CA ILE A 219 4.10 -0.96 -6.30
C ILE A 219 3.31 -1.30 -5.03
N VAL A 220 3.33 -2.56 -4.59
CA VAL A 220 2.58 -2.98 -3.39
C VAL A 220 3.10 -2.26 -2.15
N THR A 221 4.41 -2.07 -2.04
CA THR A 221 5.04 -1.44 -0.86
C THR A 221 4.69 0.04 -0.76
N ASP A 222 4.78 0.79 -1.86
CA ASP A 222 4.50 2.23 -1.86
C ASP A 222 3.00 2.49 -1.75
N GLN A 223 2.20 1.86 -2.62
CA GLN A 223 0.78 2.15 -2.66
C GLN A 223 0.05 1.73 -1.37
N THR A 224 0.57 0.75 -0.62
CA THR A 224 0.08 0.45 0.74
C THR A 224 0.33 1.62 1.71
N GLN A 225 1.50 2.27 1.65
CA GLN A 225 1.82 3.43 2.47
C GLN A 225 0.97 4.65 2.07
N GLU A 226 0.78 4.85 0.77
CA GLU A 226 -0.06 5.92 0.22
C GLU A 226 -1.53 5.75 0.64
N ILE A 227 -2.07 4.53 0.59
CA ILE A 227 -3.41 4.21 1.14
C ILE A 227 -3.50 4.55 2.63
N ALA A 228 -2.48 4.23 3.42
CA ALA A 228 -2.48 4.55 4.85
C ALA A 228 -2.50 6.07 5.10
N LEU A 229 -1.75 6.84 4.31
CA LEU A 229 -1.76 8.30 4.34
C LEU A 229 -3.14 8.87 3.95
N MET A 230 -3.74 8.37 2.87
CA MET A 230 -5.07 8.80 2.43
C MET A 230 -6.16 8.50 3.47
N ARG A 231 -6.11 7.34 4.12
CA ARG A 231 -7.02 7.00 5.24
C ARG A 231 -6.85 7.95 6.43
N ARG A 232 -5.62 8.38 6.74
CA ARG A 232 -5.36 9.37 7.78
C ARG A 232 -5.97 10.73 7.43
N ALA A 233 -5.85 11.17 6.18
CA ALA A 233 -6.47 12.41 5.73
C ALA A 233 -8.00 12.34 5.83
N ILE A 234 -8.62 11.24 5.42
CA ILE A 234 -10.07 11.01 5.56
C ILE A 234 -10.50 11.10 7.03
N ALA A 235 -9.76 10.47 7.95
CA ALA A 235 -10.06 10.48 9.39
C ALA A 235 -9.87 11.86 10.05
N ALA A 236 -9.02 12.72 9.48
CA ALA A 236 -8.78 14.08 9.97
C ALA A 236 -9.82 15.10 9.47
N TYR A 237 -10.74 14.69 8.62
CA TYR A 237 -11.81 15.56 8.12
C TYR A 237 -12.79 15.90 9.25
N ALA A 238 -13.03 17.20 9.46
CA ALA A 238 -13.92 17.68 10.52
C ALA A 238 -15.42 17.46 10.21
N GLY A 239 -15.77 17.24 8.95
CA GLY A 239 -17.13 16.96 8.51
C GLY A 239 -17.48 15.46 8.57
N ASN A 240 -18.66 15.12 8.06
CA ASN A 240 -19.06 13.71 7.94
C ASN A 240 -18.41 13.09 6.69
N ALA A 241 -17.28 12.40 6.87
CA ALA A 241 -16.58 11.74 5.77
C ALA A 241 -17.47 10.73 5.02
N ASP A 242 -18.41 10.03 5.68
CA ASP A 242 -19.28 9.05 5.03
C ASP A 242 -20.28 9.68 4.06
N ALA A 243 -20.66 10.94 4.28
CA ALA A 243 -21.55 11.67 3.39
C ALA A 243 -20.85 12.11 2.10
N VAL A 244 -19.53 12.24 2.10
CA VAL A 244 -18.73 12.67 0.94
C VAL A 244 -18.75 11.60 -0.14
N GLN A 245 -19.43 11.90 -1.24
CA GLN A 245 -19.54 11.01 -2.40
C GLN A 245 -18.31 11.12 -3.30
N VAL A 246 -17.94 10.01 -3.94
CA VAL A 246 -16.94 9.97 -5.01
C VAL A 246 -17.68 9.72 -6.34
N PRO A 247 -17.86 10.76 -7.18
CA PRO A 247 -18.36 10.58 -8.53
C PRO A 247 -17.49 9.58 -9.32
N ALA A 248 -18.12 8.74 -10.13
CA ALA A 248 -17.41 7.78 -10.98
C ALA A 248 -16.40 8.47 -11.93
N SER A 249 -16.69 9.70 -12.34
CA SER A 249 -15.81 10.52 -13.18
C SER A 249 -14.51 10.96 -12.51
N MET A 250 -14.33 10.71 -11.20
CA MET A 250 -13.08 11.00 -10.49
C MET A 250 -12.14 9.79 -10.45
N VAL A 251 -12.59 8.62 -10.91
CA VAL A 251 -11.78 7.40 -10.94
C VAL A 251 -11.52 7.05 -12.40
N HIS A 252 -10.33 7.44 -12.87
CA HIS A 252 -9.90 7.26 -14.26
C HIS A 252 -9.07 5.99 -14.40
N GLY A 253 -8.93 5.45 -15.62
CA GLY A 253 -7.96 4.39 -15.92
C GLY A 253 -8.31 3.02 -15.35
N MET A 254 -9.53 2.82 -14.85
CA MET A 254 -10.03 1.54 -14.37
C MET A 254 -10.80 0.74 -15.44
N GLU A 255 -10.92 1.27 -16.66
CA GLU A 255 -11.72 0.67 -17.74
C GLU A 255 -11.14 -0.66 -18.22
N GLY A 256 -12.01 -1.65 -18.44
CA GLY A 256 -11.61 -2.94 -19.01
C GLY A 256 -10.81 -3.85 -18.07
N MET A 257 -10.54 -3.41 -16.84
CA MET A 257 -9.97 -4.27 -15.81
C MET A 257 -11.08 -5.14 -15.23
N SER A 258 -10.95 -6.46 -15.40
CA SER A 258 -11.85 -7.40 -14.76
C SER A 258 -11.76 -7.24 -13.25
N HIS A 259 -12.85 -6.78 -12.62
CA HIS A 259 -13.04 -6.79 -11.17
C HIS A 259 -13.05 -8.24 -10.68
N ALA A 260 -11.87 -8.85 -10.53
CA ALA A 260 -11.73 -10.10 -9.83
C ALA A 260 -11.88 -9.83 -8.32
N GLY A 261 -13.11 -9.60 -7.84
CA GLY A 261 -13.43 -9.72 -6.41
C GLY A 261 -14.21 -8.60 -5.70
N HIS A 262 -14.72 -7.57 -6.37
CA HIS A 262 -15.56 -6.56 -5.71
C HIS A 262 -17.04 -6.71 -6.08
N GLY A 263 -17.62 -7.80 -5.61
CA GLY A 263 -19.03 -8.14 -5.82
C GLY A 263 -19.62 -8.90 -4.63
N ALA A 264 -19.42 -8.41 -3.40
CA ALA A 264 -20.24 -8.79 -2.25
C ALA A 264 -20.06 -7.76 -1.12
N ALA A 265 -21.13 -6.98 -0.89
CA ALA A 265 -21.52 -6.27 0.34
C ALA A 265 -20.45 -5.95 1.40
N ALA A 266 -20.20 -4.66 1.63
CA ALA A 266 -19.77 -4.15 2.93
C ALA A 266 -20.31 -2.74 3.19
N SER A 267 -21.64 -2.62 3.25
CA SER A 267 -22.26 -1.71 4.21
C SER A 267 -22.13 -2.38 5.58
N THR A 268 -21.07 -2.10 6.33
CA THR A 268 -21.01 -2.46 7.75
C THR A 268 -20.27 -1.37 8.51
N GLN A 269 -21.03 -0.76 9.42
CA GLN A 269 -20.61 0.21 10.41
C GLN A 269 -19.36 -0.29 11.14
N VAL A 270 -18.31 0.52 11.16
CA VAL A 270 -17.18 0.31 12.07
C VAL A 270 -17.46 1.13 13.33
N SER A 271 -18.14 0.51 14.28
CA SER A 271 -18.17 1.01 15.65
C SER A 271 -16.87 0.62 16.35
N ALA A 272 -16.14 1.62 16.84
CA ALA A 272 -15.01 1.42 17.73
C ALA A 272 -15.51 1.04 19.14
N ALA A 273 -14.99 -0.06 19.69
CA ALA A 273 -14.83 -0.27 21.13
C ALA A 273 -13.89 -1.46 21.42
N ASP A 274 -12.70 -1.09 21.88
CA ASP A 274 -11.94 -1.60 23.03
C ASP A 274 -11.39 -3.04 23.14
N ALA A 275 -10.23 -3.05 23.79
CA ALA A 275 -9.27 -4.12 23.96
C ALA A 275 -9.45 -4.93 25.26
N HIS A 276 -8.77 -6.08 25.27
CA HIS A 276 -8.22 -6.85 26.40
C HIS A 276 -9.10 -7.86 27.19
N ALA A 277 -8.65 -9.12 27.03
CA ALA A 277 -8.37 -10.15 28.05
C ALA A 277 -9.49 -11.01 28.65
N GLY A 278 -9.22 -12.32 28.72
CA GLY A 278 -9.65 -13.18 29.84
C GLY A 278 -10.42 -14.46 29.49
N HIS A 279 -9.84 -15.60 29.89
CA HIS A 279 -10.42 -16.95 29.88
C HIS A 279 -11.76 -17.08 30.61
N GLY A 280 -12.57 -18.09 30.23
CA GLY A 280 -13.61 -18.63 31.12
C GLY A 280 -14.74 -19.36 30.41
N ALA A 281 -15.09 -20.53 30.91
CA ALA A 281 -15.95 -21.55 30.32
C ALA A 281 -17.47 -21.26 30.33
N THR A 282 -18.15 -21.92 29.38
CA THR A 282 -19.50 -22.52 29.38
C THR A 282 -20.55 -22.09 30.42
N ALA A 283 -21.74 -21.67 29.97
CA ALA A 283 -23.02 -22.38 30.21
C ALA A 283 -24.24 -21.60 29.65
N THR A 284 -25.27 -22.40 29.40
CA THR A 284 -26.55 -22.22 28.70
C THR A 284 -27.58 -21.24 29.31
N ALA A 285 -28.42 -20.67 28.43
CA ALA A 285 -29.68 -19.98 28.74
C ALA A 285 -30.78 -20.95 29.28
N PRO A 286 -31.93 -20.47 29.79
CA PRO A 286 -33.04 -20.13 28.89
C PRO A 286 -33.95 -18.93 29.31
N ALA A 287 -34.86 -18.61 28.39
CA ALA A 287 -35.77 -17.47 28.30
C ALA A 287 -37.09 -17.57 29.09
N ALA A 288 -37.77 -16.43 29.32
CA ALA A 288 -39.24 -16.32 29.33
C ALA A 288 -39.76 -14.85 29.24
N ARG A 289 -40.30 -14.53 28.05
CA ARG A 289 -41.47 -13.73 27.57
C ARG A 289 -42.26 -12.67 28.43
N PRO A 290 -43.07 -11.81 27.74
CA PRO A 290 -43.42 -10.44 28.16
C PRO A 290 -44.92 -10.18 28.45
N ALA A 291 -45.25 -8.97 28.89
CA ALA A 291 -46.58 -8.35 28.85
C ALA A 291 -46.42 -6.80 28.93
N ALA A 292 -47.37 -5.93 28.60
CA ALA A 292 -48.32 -5.72 27.50
C ALA A 292 -49.01 -4.36 27.80
N SER A 293 -49.55 -3.70 26.76
CA SER A 293 -50.55 -2.61 26.80
C SER A 293 -50.07 -1.19 27.22
N ALA A 294 -50.63 -0.07 26.76
CA ALA A 294 -51.49 0.34 25.64
C ALA A 294 -51.66 1.88 25.74
N GLY A 295 -52.03 2.56 24.65
CA GLY A 295 -52.56 3.94 24.66
C GLY A 295 -51.91 4.87 23.63
N HIS A 296 -52.44 4.94 22.40
CA HIS A 296 -53.28 6.05 21.87
C HIS A 296 -52.51 7.39 21.75
N GLY A 297 -52.36 8.06 20.60
CA GLY A 297 -53.09 8.02 19.34
C GLY A 297 -53.59 9.43 18.97
N ALA A 298 -52.89 10.07 18.02
CA ALA A 298 -53.32 11.13 17.08
C ALA A 298 -53.58 12.58 17.53
N ALA A 299 -52.99 13.51 16.76
CA ALA A 299 -53.21 14.96 16.65
C ALA A 299 -54.24 15.27 15.51
N PRO A 300 -54.32 16.48 14.89
CA PRO A 300 -54.37 17.89 15.35
C PRO A 300 -55.62 18.65 14.77
N ALA A 301 -55.87 19.92 15.13
CA ALA A 301 -56.45 20.99 14.27
C ALA A 301 -56.70 22.35 15.00
N PRO A 302 -56.86 23.49 14.28
CA PRO A 302 -56.57 24.86 14.74
C PRO A 302 -57.78 25.84 14.78
N GLN A 303 -57.57 27.05 15.32
CA GLN A 303 -58.28 28.35 15.12
C GLN A 303 -57.70 29.36 16.15
N GLY A 304 -57.52 30.68 15.99
CA GLY A 304 -57.80 31.68 14.96
C GLY A 304 -57.75 33.11 15.60
N GLN A 305 -57.51 34.15 14.77
CA GLN A 305 -57.69 35.60 15.02
C GLN A 305 -56.70 36.31 15.98
N GLY A 306 -56.23 37.56 15.80
CA GLY A 306 -56.46 38.64 14.84
C GLY A 306 -55.88 39.94 15.43
N GLY A 307 -55.45 40.93 14.62
CA GLY A 307 -55.04 42.26 15.13
C GLY A 307 -54.16 43.10 14.19
N HIS A 308 -54.72 44.20 13.69
CA HIS A 308 -54.15 45.19 12.75
C HIS A 308 -53.36 46.34 13.44
N ALA A 309 -52.42 46.98 12.70
CA ALA A 309 -52.22 48.44 12.47
C ALA A 309 -50.74 48.72 12.13
N ARG A 310 -50.36 49.12 10.90
CA ARG A 310 -50.38 50.45 10.23
C ARG A 310 -49.34 51.50 10.71
N HIS A 311 -48.45 51.83 9.77
CA HIS A 311 -47.83 53.12 9.38
C HIS A 311 -46.78 53.84 10.25
N GLY A 312 -45.70 54.25 9.57
CA GLY A 312 -44.99 55.51 9.85
C GLY A 312 -43.56 55.58 9.31
N HIS A 313 -43.43 56.12 8.09
CA HIS A 313 -42.27 56.77 7.43
C HIS A 313 -40.91 56.07 7.32
#